data_AF-A0A524A095-F1
#
_entry.id   AF-A0A524A095-F1
#
_cell.length_a   1.000
_cell.length_b   1.000
_cell.length_c   1.000
_cell.angle_alpha   90.00
_cell.angle_beta   90.00
_cell.angle_gamma   90.00
#
_symmetry.space_group_name_H-M   'P 1'
#
loop_
_entity.id
_entity.type
_entity.pdbx_description
1 polymer ?
#
loop_
_entity_poly.entity_id
_entity_poly.type
_entity_poly.pdbx_seq_one_letter_code
_entity_poly.pdbx_strand_id
1 'polypeptide(L)'
;MAILQQSRAAKGERTEVGYMGSRNITAEVTGIGRVSDVTAILGQIQRVQCCSVVGVSNIGKSALLRSLLRPQVLEGYFGPAVGEYLLVYVDLNRMLHMSEQGFYELVLRCLTRTLGRTPDGAGLSSRLDRAYQDVLQPASALAVPLGFNRAITAVADEFPGKKVIFLFDEFDDPLRLLEGRVFLNLRALRDQYADRIAYVTATGKRLDAIRERPDVGVDEFCELFAAHTRILGPLHHADARAFLARLSERRGLPLSHDCLTELVRQAGGHPGLLAASAYCAARELTYAGGRGQSQYSPDPLTLELDADPSVRAECAKLWNELTPSERRGLEEFTQSGTSSRSDGLQALLEKGLLRERGAGLEVFSEIWRRYVLWKYEARRPTSKGVRMDVQTSEVWVNGRLVPYLAPLEYRLLMVLYGRLGTVCTKQEIVEAAYGRDYMAGDDPALQRLVRRLRERIEDDPSRPEYVLSVRGYGYRLVGPDQGSDLRRQELTR
;
A
#
# COMPACT_ATOMS: atom_id res chain seq x y z
N MET A 1 14.26 -18.88 -45.54
CA MET A 1 15.01 -19.96 -44.84
C MET A 1 16.46 -19.51 -44.76
N ALA A 2 16.93 -19.17 -43.55
CA ALA A 2 18.13 -18.38 -43.20
C ALA A 2 17.87 -16.85 -43.12
N ILE A 3 18.35 -16.23 -42.03
CA ILE A 3 18.17 -14.83 -41.52
C ILE A 3 17.31 -14.68 -40.23
N LEU A 4 16.86 -15.76 -39.58
CA LEU A 4 16.19 -15.67 -38.25
C LEU A 4 16.76 -16.59 -37.15
N GLN A 5 18.07 -16.89 -37.18
CA GLN A 5 18.69 -17.79 -36.18
C GLN A 5 20.05 -17.34 -35.58
N GLN A 6 20.42 -16.06 -35.65
CA GLN A 6 21.66 -15.55 -35.01
C GLN A 6 21.42 -14.33 -34.11
N SER A 7 20.57 -14.46 -33.07
CA SER A 7 20.51 -13.48 -31.97
C SER A 7 20.30 -14.14 -30.59
N ARG A 8 20.79 -15.37 -30.42
CA ARG A 8 20.83 -16.08 -29.13
C ARG A 8 22.22 -16.71 -28.92
N ALA A 9 23.26 -15.88 -28.87
CA ALA A 9 24.59 -16.27 -28.37
C ALA A 9 25.48 -15.02 -28.20
N ALA A 10 25.19 -14.20 -27.20
CA ALA A 10 26.15 -13.20 -26.70
C ALA A 10 25.87 -12.99 -25.21
N LYS A 11 26.11 -14.07 -24.44
CA LYS A 11 26.10 -14.08 -22.98
C LYS A 11 27.49 -14.54 -22.57
N GLY A 12 28.31 -13.64 -22.05
CA GLY A 12 29.59 -13.99 -21.47
C GLY A 12 30.74 -13.14 -22.00
N GLU A 13 30.84 -11.91 -21.49
CA GLU A 13 32.14 -11.31 -21.16
C GLU A 13 31.87 -10.19 -20.16
N ARG A 14 32.03 -10.53 -18.87
CA ARG A 14 32.11 -9.56 -17.79
C ARG A 14 33.46 -8.87 -17.94
N THR A 15 33.47 -7.63 -18.42
CA THR A 15 34.60 -6.73 -18.22
C THR A 15 34.62 -6.36 -16.73
N GLU A 16 35.44 -7.09 -15.98
CA GLU A 16 35.91 -6.67 -14.66
C GLU A 16 36.70 -5.37 -14.82
N VAL A 17 36.08 -4.25 -14.46
CA VAL A 17 36.82 -3.03 -14.10
C VAL A 17 36.77 -2.96 -12.58
N GLY A 18 37.91 -3.31 -11.98
CA GLY A 18 38.14 -3.34 -10.55
C GLY A 18 38.05 -1.96 -9.91
N TYR A 19 37.34 -1.90 -8.79
CA TYR A 19 37.66 -1.25 -7.51
C TYR A 19 36.34 -1.21 -6.71
N MET A 20 36.05 -2.23 -5.91
CA MET A 20 35.00 -2.16 -4.88
C MET A 20 35.48 -2.89 -3.64
N GLY A 21 35.86 -2.11 -2.62
CA GLY A 21 35.89 -2.60 -1.26
C GLY A 21 34.56 -3.27 -0.93
N SER A 22 34.62 -4.35 -0.15
CA SER A 22 33.46 -5.14 0.25
C SER A 22 32.35 -4.26 0.82
N ARG A 23 31.23 -4.14 0.08
CA ARG A 23 30.01 -3.49 0.56
C ARG A 23 29.43 -4.34 1.69
N ASN A 24 29.56 -3.89 2.93
CA ASN A 24 29.13 -4.65 4.11
C ASN A 24 27.67 -4.33 4.45
N ILE A 25 26.75 -4.59 3.51
CA ILE A 25 25.32 -4.38 3.71
C ILE A 25 24.64 -5.73 3.92
N THR A 26 24.08 -5.91 5.12
CA THR A 26 23.33 -7.10 5.53
C THR A 26 21.91 -6.73 5.94
N ALA A 27 21.02 -7.73 6.08
CA ALA A 27 19.63 -7.51 6.50
C ALA A 27 19.51 -6.89 7.92
N GLU A 28 20.51 -7.16 8.77
CA GLU A 28 20.63 -6.59 10.11
C GLU A 28 21.04 -5.12 10.04
N VAL A 29 22.04 -4.81 9.21
CA VAL A 29 22.52 -3.44 8.98
C VAL A 29 21.42 -2.56 8.42
N THR A 30 20.62 -3.04 7.46
CA THR A 30 19.47 -2.26 6.96
C THR A 30 18.36 -2.15 8.01
N GLY A 31 18.18 -3.18 8.85
CA GLY A 31 17.14 -3.27 9.89
C GLY A 31 15.73 -3.44 9.36
N ILE A 32 15.59 -3.57 8.04
CA ILE A 32 14.32 -3.82 7.35
C ILE A 32 14.41 -5.00 6.38
N GLY A 33 15.59 -5.64 6.27
CA GLY A 33 15.87 -6.54 5.15
C GLY A 33 16.11 -5.75 3.87
N ARG A 34 15.58 -6.20 2.74
CA ARG A 34 15.64 -5.46 1.46
C ARG A 34 17.06 -5.06 1.03
N VAL A 35 18.04 -5.92 1.31
CA VAL A 35 19.47 -5.65 1.03
C VAL A 35 19.70 -5.29 -0.44
N SER A 36 19.05 -6.01 -1.35
CA SER A 36 19.15 -5.75 -2.79
C SER A 36 18.58 -4.39 -3.20
N ASP A 37 17.43 -4.00 -2.64
CA ASP A 37 16.80 -2.69 -2.91
C ASP A 37 17.68 -1.54 -2.38
N VAL A 38 18.15 -1.65 -1.14
CA VAL A 38 19.05 -0.68 -0.51
C VAL A 38 20.33 -0.51 -1.34
N THR A 39 20.98 -1.63 -1.68
CA THR A 39 22.24 -1.65 -2.45
C THR A 39 22.06 -1.04 -3.84
N ALA A 40 20.92 -1.30 -4.49
CA ALA A 40 20.61 -0.75 -5.81
C ALA A 40 20.42 0.77 -5.75
N ILE A 41 19.64 1.28 -4.79
CA ILE A 41 19.41 2.72 -4.62
C ILE A 41 20.70 3.44 -4.26
N LEU A 42 21.48 2.93 -3.31
CA LEU A 42 22.79 3.49 -2.95
C LEU A 42 23.75 3.50 -4.15
N GLY A 43 23.62 2.54 -5.07
CA GLY A 43 24.41 2.51 -6.30
C GLY A 43 24.04 3.62 -7.28
N GLN A 44 22.79 4.04 -7.32
CA GLN A 44 22.39 5.24 -8.09
C GLN A 44 22.85 6.51 -7.40
N ILE A 45 22.73 6.57 -6.07
CA ILE A 45 23.24 7.69 -5.26
C ILE A 45 24.75 7.87 -5.44
N GLN A 46 25.52 6.78 -5.44
CA GLN A 46 26.98 6.81 -5.67
C GLN A 46 27.35 7.45 -7.03
N ARG A 47 26.50 7.26 -8.04
CA ARG A 47 26.66 7.81 -9.40
C ARG A 47 25.93 9.14 -9.60
N VAL A 48 25.33 9.67 -8.54
CA VAL A 48 24.52 10.89 -8.53
C VAL A 48 23.41 10.84 -9.58
N GLN A 49 22.78 9.67 -9.70
CA GLN A 49 21.66 9.45 -10.60
C GLN A 49 20.34 9.58 -9.85
N CYS A 50 19.35 10.20 -10.51
CA CYS A 50 17.99 10.23 -10.00
C CYS A 50 17.39 8.82 -10.08
N CYS A 51 16.65 8.40 -9.06
CA CYS A 51 15.98 7.10 -9.10
C CYS A 51 14.61 7.12 -8.44
N SER A 52 13.66 6.38 -9.01
CA SER A 52 12.29 6.32 -8.50
C SER A 52 12.07 4.98 -7.78
N VAL A 53 11.57 5.04 -6.56
CA VAL A 53 11.11 3.90 -5.78
C VAL A 53 9.59 3.82 -5.91
N VAL A 54 9.11 2.81 -6.63
CA VAL A 54 7.68 2.62 -6.89
C VAL A 54 7.20 1.41 -6.13
N GLY A 55 6.03 1.48 -5.51
CA GLY A 55 5.41 0.29 -4.94
C GLY A 55 4.09 0.59 -4.27
N VAL A 56 3.29 -0.46 -4.09
CA VAL A 56 1.95 -0.35 -3.49
C VAL A 56 1.97 0.24 -2.08
N SER A 57 0.81 0.69 -1.59
CA SER A 57 0.63 1.15 -0.22
C SER A 57 1.19 0.14 0.78
N ASN A 58 1.84 0.64 1.83
CA ASN A 58 2.36 -0.17 2.93
C ASN A 58 3.39 -1.26 2.55
N ILE A 59 3.96 -1.21 1.34
CA ILE A 59 5.05 -2.11 0.93
C ILE A 59 6.40 -1.81 1.62
N GLY A 60 6.50 -0.65 2.28
CA GLY A 60 7.69 -0.23 3.02
C GLY A 60 8.59 0.79 2.31
N LYS A 61 8.06 1.60 1.38
CA LYS A 61 8.81 2.67 0.68
C LYS A 61 9.50 3.64 1.66
N SER A 62 8.73 4.21 2.58
CA SER A 62 9.25 5.14 3.59
C SER A 62 10.24 4.48 4.54
N ALA A 63 10.00 3.20 4.90
CA ALA A 63 10.93 2.43 5.71
C ALA A 63 12.26 2.19 4.97
N LEU A 64 12.21 1.94 3.67
CA LEU A 64 13.39 1.81 2.80
C LEU A 64 14.17 3.12 2.74
N LEU A 65 13.52 4.25 2.43
CA LEU A 65 14.21 5.55 2.39
C LEU A 65 14.85 5.92 3.73
N ARG A 66 14.16 5.69 4.85
CA ARG A 66 14.74 5.92 6.19
C ARG A 66 15.89 4.98 6.52
N SER A 67 15.87 3.74 6.00
CA SER A 67 16.98 2.79 6.16
C SER A 67 18.26 3.30 5.50
N LEU A 68 18.15 3.99 4.35
CA LEU A 68 19.30 4.60 3.67
C LEU A 68 20.04 5.63 4.54
N LEU A 69 19.34 6.29 5.48
CA LEU A 69 19.91 7.32 6.35
C LEU A 69 20.64 6.74 7.57
N ARG A 70 20.60 5.43 7.78
CA ARG A 70 21.24 4.81 8.95
C ARG A 70 22.76 4.94 8.83
N PRO A 71 23.47 5.38 9.88
CA PRO A 71 24.93 5.51 9.83
C PRO A 71 25.62 4.21 9.40
N GLN A 72 25.19 3.06 9.92
CA GLN A 72 25.78 1.76 9.57
C GLN A 72 25.56 1.37 8.10
N VAL A 73 24.44 1.80 7.49
CA VAL A 73 24.15 1.54 6.07
C VAL A 73 25.04 2.43 5.19
N LEU A 74 25.15 3.70 5.53
CA LEU A 74 25.97 4.65 4.79
C LEU A 74 27.46 4.33 4.90
N GLU A 75 27.96 4.08 6.11
CA GLU A 75 29.35 3.67 6.37
C GLU A 75 29.65 2.32 5.72
N GLY A 76 28.73 1.34 5.83
CA GLY A 76 28.91 0.02 5.23
C GLY A 76 28.95 0.02 3.70
N TYR A 77 28.35 1.02 3.04
CA TYR A 77 28.33 1.14 1.58
C TYR A 77 29.38 2.09 1.03
N PHE A 78 29.45 3.32 1.56
CA PHE A 78 30.34 4.37 1.09
C PHE A 78 31.71 4.37 1.77
N GLY A 79 31.85 3.71 2.92
CA GLY A 79 33.11 3.65 3.65
C GLY A 79 33.63 5.06 3.98
N PRO A 80 34.93 5.34 3.72
CA PRO A 80 35.53 6.65 3.97
C PRO A 80 34.84 7.81 3.22
N ALA A 81 34.21 7.52 2.08
CA ALA A 81 33.55 8.53 1.26
C ALA A 81 32.16 8.93 1.82
N VAL A 82 31.69 8.36 2.93
CA VAL A 82 30.38 8.69 3.52
C VAL A 82 30.24 10.20 3.79
N GLY A 83 31.33 10.85 4.16
CA GLY A 83 31.38 12.29 4.38
C GLY A 83 31.07 13.13 3.14
N GLU A 84 31.16 12.57 1.93
CA GLU A 84 30.80 13.29 0.69
C GLU A 84 29.29 13.37 0.48
N TYR A 85 28.46 12.55 1.15
CA TYR A 85 27.04 12.44 0.84
C TYR A 85 26.17 13.13 1.89
N LEU A 86 25.34 14.06 1.46
CA LEU A 86 24.31 14.72 2.26
C LEU A 86 22.93 14.25 1.80
N LEU A 87 22.39 13.23 2.46
CA LEU A 87 21.04 12.73 2.17
C LEU A 87 20.01 13.53 2.97
N VAL A 88 19.14 14.26 2.26
CA VAL A 88 18.09 15.10 2.82
C VAL A 88 16.76 14.38 2.68
N TYR A 89 16.26 13.83 3.78
CA TYR A 89 14.95 13.18 3.79
C TYR A 89 13.81 14.19 3.95
N VAL A 90 12.85 14.13 3.02
CA VAL A 90 11.72 15.05 2.92
C VAL A 90 10.44 14.21 2.88
N ASP A 91 9.68 14.26 3.97
CA ASP A 91 8.37 13.63 4.08
C ASP A 91 7.28 14.62 3.65
N LEU A 92 6.76 14.45 2.42
CA LEU A 92 5.87 15.43 1.79
C LEU A 92 4.45 15.41 2.34
N ASN A 93 4.08 14.40 3.12
CA ASN A 93 2.85 14.46 3.93
C ASN A 93 2.91 15.55 5.02
N ARG A 94 4.09 16.13 5.28
CA ARG A 94 4.29 17.23 6.23
C ARG A 94 4.24 18.61 5.59
N MET A 95 3.87 18.71 4.30
CA MET A 95 3.61 19.99 3.66
C MET A 95 2.42 20.68 4.35
N LEU A 96 2.60 21.94 4.76
CA LEU A 96 1.53 22.71 5.42
C LEU A 96 0.43 23.07 4.44
N HIS A 97 0.81 23.39 3.21
CA HIS A 97 -0.09 23.73 2.12
C HIS A 97 0.41 23.08 0.83
N MET A 98 -0.50 22.49 0.05
CA MET A 98 -0.21 21.95 -1.27
C MET A 98 0.00 23.11 -2.27
N SER A 99 1.19 23.70 -2.22
CA SER A 99 1.58 24.89 -2.98
C SER A 99 3.08 24.88 -3.23
N GLU A 100 3.54 25.67 -4.22
CA GLU A 100 4.97 25.88 -4.51
C GLU A 100 5.74 26.34 -3.25
N GLN A 101 5.23 27.35 -2.55
CA GLN A 101 5.85 27.86 -1.33
C GLN A 101 5.92 26.79 -0.23
N GLY A 102 4.83 26.04 -0.01
CA GLY A 102 4.79 24.97 0.97
C GLY A 102 5.75 23.82 0.66
N PHE A 103 5.95 23.51 -0.63
CA PHE A 103 6.92 22.52 -1.08
C PHE A 103 8.35 23.00 -0.80
N TYR A 104 8.72 24.19 -1.27
CA TYR A 104 10.07 24.73 -1.05
C TYR A 104 10.38 24.95 0.43
N GLU A 105 9.45 25.46 1.24
CA GLU A 105 9.63 25.61 2.69
C GLU A 105 10.02 24.30 3.34
N LEU A 106 9.27 23.22 3.05
CA LEU A 106 9.50 21.92 3.65
C LEU A 106 10.88 21.37 3.26
N VAL A 107 11.25 21.49 1.97
CA VAL A 107 12.54 21.03 1.47
C VAL A 107 13.68 21.78 2.15
N LEU A 108 13.61 23.13 2.22
CA LEU A 108 14.63 23.93 2.89
C LEU A 108 14.71 23.64 4.38
N ARG A 109 13.57 23.50 5.06
CA ARG A 109 13.51 23.14 6.48
C ARG A 109 14.19 21.80 6.75
N CYS A 110 14.01 20.81 5.88
CA CYS A 110 14.69 19.52 5.99
C CYS A 110 16.17 19.62 5.67
N LEU A 111 16.55 20.39 4.65
CA LEU A 111 17.95 20.66 4.29
C LEU A 111 18.72 21.32 5.45
N THR A 112 18.20 22.42 5.99
CA THR A 112 18.81 23.14 7.12
C THR A 112 18.95 22.25 8.35
N ARG A 113 17.91 21.44 8.67
CA ARG A 113 17.98 20.49 9.79
C ARG A 113 19.05 19.42 9.58
N THR A 114 19.20 18.90 8.37
CA THR A 114 20.21 17.89 8.05
C THR A 114 21.61 18.49 8.14
N LEU A 115 21.82 19.68 7.58
CA LEU A 115 23.10 20.38 7.65
C LEU A 115 23.51 20.74 9.07
N GLY A 116 22.58 21.17 9.92
CA GLY A 116 22.85 21.49 11.33
C GLY A 116 23.32 20.28 12.16
N ARG A 117 23.22 19.06 11.64
CA ARG A 117 23.76 17.83 12.25
C ARG A 117 25.14 17.45 11.71
N THR A 118 25.66 18.19 10.73
CA THR A 118 26.97 17.96 10.14
C THR A 118 27.99 18.97 10.69
N PRO A 119 29.28 18.60 10.81
CA PRO A 119 30.34 19.54 11.20
C PRO A 119 30.41 20.77 10.28
N ASP A 120 30.07 20.56 9.01
CA ASP A 120 30.07 21.56 7.94
C ASP A 120 28.99 22.64 8.13
N GLY A 121 27.93 22.37 8.89
CA GLY A 121 26.75 23.23 9.00
C GLY A 121 26.97 24.56 9.73
N ALA A 122 28.03 24.70 10.53
CA ALA A 122 28.24 25.86 11.39
C ALA A 122 28.49 27.18 10.63
N GLY A 123 29.04 27.12 9.41
CA GLY A 123 29.38 28.32 8.63
C GLY A 123 28.26 28.86 7.72
N LEU A 124 27.29 28.02 7.36
CA LEU A 124 26.31 28.32 6.31
C LEU A 124 24.98 28.90 6.83
N SER A 125 24.75 28.86 8.15
CA SER A 125 23.45 29.18 8.77
C SER A 125 22.87 30.50 8.28
N SER A 126 23.62 31.61 8.33
CA SER A 126 23.06 32.93 8.02
C SER A 126 22.57 33.10 6.57
N ARG A 127 23.18 32.41 5.60
CA ARG A 127 22.76 32.46 4.19
C ARG A 127 21.51 31.61 3.96
N LEU A 128 21.48 30.42 4.54
CA LEU A 128 20.31 29.53 4.52
C LEU A 128 19.13 30.15 5.26
N ASP A 129 19.37 30.79 6.40
CA ASP A 129 18.34 31.46 7.18
C ASP A 129 17.71 32.59 6.36
N ARG A 130 18.52 33.41 5.68
CA ARG A 130 18.01 34.47 4.79
C ARG A 130 17.18 33.88 3.65
N ALA A 131 17.70 32.87 2.96
CA ALA A 131 17.02 32.24 1.84
C ALA A 131 15.72 31.52 2.27
N TYR A 132 15.72 30.94 3.47
CA TYR A 132 14.54 30.35 4.09
C TYR A 132 13.48 31.41 4.46
N GLN A 133 13.89 32.57 4.98
CA GLN A 133 12.98 33.69 5.22
C GLN A 133 12.37 34.24 3.91
N ASP A 134 13.15 34.30 2.83
CA ASP A 134 12.65 34.71 1.50
C ASP A 134 11.53 33.76 1.00
N VAL A 135 11.52 32.50 1.45
CA VAL A 135 10.44 31.53 1.16
C VAL A 135 9.29 31.61 2.17
N LEU A 136 9.58 31.82 3.46
CA LEU A 136 8.57 31.84 4.51
C LEU A 136 7.71 33.11 4.48
N GLN A 137 8.34 34.26 4.26
CA GLN A 137 7.71 35.58 4.18
C GLN A 137 8.14 36.28 2.89
N PRO A 138 7.66 35.80 1.72
CA PRO A 138 8.14 36.29 0.45
C PRO A 138 7.68 37.72 0.19
N ALA A 139 8.61 38.59 -0.23
CA ALA A 139 8.30 39.95 -0.66
C ALA A 139 7.48 39.99 -1.97
N SER A 140 7.49 38.91 -2.76
CA SER A 140 6.71 38.74 -3.99
C SER A 140 6.60 37.26 -4.37
N ALA A 141 5.71 36.91 -5.30
CA ALA A 141 5.63 35.54 -5.82
C ALA A 141 6.95 35.01 -6.40
N LEU A 142 7.77 35.90 -6.99
CA LEU A 142 9.09 35.54 -7.54
C LEU A 142 10.14 35.27 -6.44
N ALA A 143 9.97 35.83 -5.25
CA ALA A 143 10.91 35.65 -4.14
C ALA A 143 10.97 34.20 -3.67
N VAL A 144 9.86 33.46 -3.79
CA VAL A 144 9.75 32.05 -3.37
C VAL A 144 10.73 31.13 -4.14
N PRO A 145 10.66 30.99 -5.48
CA PRO A 145 11.61 30.16 -6.22
C PRO A 145 13.04 30.72 -6.17
N LEU A 146 13.23 32.04 -6.12
CA LEU A 146 14.57 32.64 -6.01
C LEU A 146 15.24 32.34 -4.66
N GLY A 147 14.49 32.44 -3.56
CA GLY A 147 14.96 32.08 -2.22
C GLY A 147 15.33 30.61 -2.16
N PHE A 148 14.48 29.73 -2.69
CA PHE A 148 14.78 28.31 -2.81
C PHE A 148 16.08 28.04 -3.58
N ASN A 149 16.21 28.57 -4.80
CA ASN A 149 17.39 28.37 -5.62
C ASN A 149 18.66 28.90 -4.97
N ARG A 150 18.60 30.07 -4.32
CA ARG A 150 19.72 30.63 -3.57
C ARG A 150 20.16 29.72 -2.42
N ALA A 151 19.22 29.10 -1.70
CA ALA A 151 19.55 28.17 -0.64
C ALA A 151 20.26 26.91 -1.17
N ILE A 152 19.71 26.28 -2.21
CA ILE A 152 20.30 25.07 -2.81
C ILE A 152 21.69 25.37 -3.39
N THR A 153 21.81 26.47 -4.12
CA THR A 153 23.06 26.94 -4.72
C THR A 153 24.11 27.23 -3.65
N ALA A 154 23.75 27.87 -2.53
CA ALA A 154 24.69 28.15 -1.45
C ALA A 154 25.28 26.85 -0.84
N VAL A 155 24.46 25.81 -0.67
CA VAL A 155 24.94 24.50 -0.20
C VAL A 155 25.86 23.85 -1.23
N ALA A 156 25.48 23.90 -2.50
CA ALA A 156 26.30 23.35 -3.57
C ALA A 156 27.65 24.09 -3.65
N ASP A 157 27.67 25.41 -3.75
CA ASP A 157 28.90 26.15 -4.01
C ASP A 157 29.86 26.16 -2.80
N GLU A 158 29.36 26.19 -1.56
CA GLU A 158 30.22 26.26 -0.37
C GLU A 158 30.80 24.90 0.04
N PHE A 159 30.20 23.80 -0.41
CA PHE A 159 30.69 22.46 -0.12
C PHE A 159 31.00 21.68 -1.40
N PRO A 160 31.99 22.09 -2.22
CA PRO A 160 32.22 21.56 -3.56
C PRO A 160 32.42 20.03 -3.61
N GLY A 161 32.89 19.39 -2.54
CA GLY A 161 33.01 17.93 -2.43
C GLY A 161 31.74 17.20 -1.98
N LYS A 162 30.66 17.90 -1.64
CA LYS A 162 29.40 17.31 -1.18
C LYS A 162 28.46 17.04 -2.34
N LYS A 163 27.86 15.86 -2.30
CA LYS A 163 26.73 15.41 -3.12
C LYS A 163 25.46 15.51 -2.29
N VAL A 164 24.52 16.36 -2.70
CA VAL A 164 23.25 16.61 -2.03
C VAL A 164 22.16 15.77 -2.67
N ILE A 165 21.59 14.85 -1.90
CA ILE A 165 20.65 13.86 -2.40
C ILE A 165 19.32 14.04 -1.68
N PHE A 166 18.28 14.49 -2.39
CA PHE A 166 16.96 14.63 -1.77
C PHE A 166 16.18 13.32 -1.88
N LEU A 167 15.74 12.80 -0.74
CA LEU A 167 14.84 11.66 -0.65
C LEU A 167 13.41 12.18 -0.44
N PHE A 168 12.65 12.30 -1.54
CA PHE A 168 11.25 12.71 -1.53
C PHE A 168 10.35 11.53 -1.26
N ASP A 169 9.84 11.44 -0.03
CA ASP A 169 8.87 10.44 0.40
C ASP A 169 7.46 10.98 0.21
N GLU A 170 6.51 10.10 -0.14
CA GLU A 170 5.09 10.45 -0.38
C GLU A 170 4.93 11.50 -1.50
N PHE A 171 5.62 11.27 -2.63
CA PHE A 171 5.72 12.23 -3.73
C PHE A 171 4.51 12.22 -4.69
N ASP A 172 3.53 11.33 -4.51
CA ASP A 172 2.36 11.18 -5.38
C ASP A 172 1.53 12.47 -5.50
N ASP A 173 1.14 13.06 -4.37
CA ASP A 173 0.26 14.22 -4.36
C ASP A 173 0.96 15.51 -4.83
N PRO A 174 2.19 15.81 -4.39
CA PRO A 174 2.95 16.93 -4.95
C PRO A 174 3.07 16.85 -6.47
N LEU A 175 3.47 15.70 -7.02
CA LEU A 175 3.58 15.52 -8.47
C LEU A 175 2.23 15.65 -9.18
N ARG A 176 1.13 15.23 -8.55
CA ARG A 176 -0.21 15.36 -9.12
C ARG A 176 -0.73 16.79 -9.13
N LEU A 177 -0.44 17.59 -8.09
CA LEU A 177 -1.17 18.82 -7.81
C LEU A 177 -0.36 20.12 -8.00
N LEU A 178 0.97 20.09 -7.88
CA LEU A 178 1.79 21.30 -8.03
C LEU A 178 1.98 21.70 -9.50
N GLU A 179 2.19 22.98 -9.78
CA GLU A 179 2.42 23.45 -11.15
C GLU A 179 3.75 22.93 -11.73
N GLY A 180 3.78 22.61 -13.03
CA GLY A 180 4.96 22.13 -13.75
C GLY A 180 6.24 22.94 -13.54
N ARG A 181 6.12 24.25 -13.32
CA ARG A 181 7.27 25.15 -13.07
C ARG A 181 8.10 24.75 -11.84
N VAL A 182 7.49 24.14 -10.83
CA VAL A 182 8.18 23.65 -9.63
C VAL A 182 9.17 22.55 -10.01
N PHE A 183 8.76 21.66 -10.91
CA PHE A 183 9.55 20.52 -11.34
C PHE A 183 10.59 20.90 -12.39
N LEU A 184 10.28 21.85 -13.28
CA LEU A 184 11.28 22.46 -14.16
C LEU A 184 12.40 23.12 -13.35
N ASN A 185 12.07 23.80 -12.25
CA ASN A 185 13.05 24.40 -11.38
C ASN A 185 13.98 23.35 -10.73
N LEU A 186 13.42 22.22 -10.27
CA LEU A 186 14.23 21.09 -9.77
C LEU A 186 15.10 20.49 -10.88
N ARG A 187 14.56 20.30 -12.09
CA ARG A 187 15.33 19.79 -13.23
C ARG A 187 16.50 20.73 -13.55
N ALA A 188 16.27 22.04 -13.59
CA ALA A 188 17.32 23.02 -13.83
C ALA A 188 18.43 22.96 -12.77
N LEU A 189 18.09 22.82 -11.48
CA LEU A 189 19.07 22.64 -10.40
C LEU A 189 19.88 21.36 -10.58
N ARG A 190 19.23 20.24 -10.94
CA ARG A 190 19.93 18.99 -11.25
C ARG A 190 20.86 19.16 -12.44
N ASP A 191 20.42 19.81 -13.51
CA ASP A 191 21.20 19.95 -14.74
C ASP A 191 22.42 20.85 -14.52
N GLN A 192 22.28 21.90 -13.72
CA GLN A 192 23.38 22.77 -13.30
C GLN A 192 24.42 22.06 -12.43
N TYR A 193 23.99 21.12 -11.58
CA TYR A 193 24.83 20.40 -10.62
C TYR A 193 24.76 18.88 -10.84
N ALA A 194 24.90 18.43 -12.08
CA ALA A 194 24.60 17.05 -12.49
C ALA A 194 25.45 15.97 -11.80
N ASP A 195 26.65 16.32 -11.33
CA ASP A 195 27.56 15.45 -10.59
C ASP A 195 27.40 15.57 -9.07
N ARG A 196 26.45 16.39 -8.59
CA ARG A 196 26.32 16.74 -7.17
C ARG A 196 24.91 16.74 -6.62
N ILE A 197 23.88 16.97 -7.43
CA ILE A 197 22.48 16.96 -7.01
C ILE A 197 21.74 15.82 -7.68
N ALA A 198 21.05 15.00 -6.86
CA ALA A 198 20.15 13.97 -7.36
C ALA A 198 18.90 13.84 -6.48
N TYR A 199 17.88 13.23 -7.07
CA TYR A 199 16.58 13.02 -6.44
C TYR A 199 16.26 11.53 -6.35
N VAL A 200 15.80 11.10 -5.18
CA VAL A 200 15.18 9.79 -4.99
C VAL A 200 13.73 10.02 -4.62
N THR A 201 12.80 9.53 -5.43
CA THR A 201 11.36 9.67 -5.16
C THR A 201 10.79 8.36 -4.64
N ALA A 202 9.79 8.42 -3.76
CA ALA A 202 8.97 7.27 -3.38
C ALA A 202 7.51 7.54 -3.73
N THR A 203 6.92 6.66 -4.53
CA THR A 203 5.55 6.81 -5.04
C THR A 203 4.75 5.51 -5.09
N GLY A 204 3.42 5.61 -5.08
CA GLY A 204 2.50 4.48 -5.27
C GLY A 204 2.51 3.92 -6.69
N LYS A 205 2.62 4.81 -7.67
CA LYS A 205 2.66 4.51 -9.11
C LYS A 205 3.94 5.03 -9.74
N ARG A 206 4.25 4.58 -10.95
CA ARG A 206 5.34 5.17 -11.74
C ARG A 206 5.03 6.65 -11.98
N LEU A 207 6.07 7.49 -12.02
CA LEU A 207 5.91 8.96 -12.10
C LEU A 207 5.10 9.40 -13.33
N ASP A 208 5.35 8.76 -14.47
CA ASP A 208 4.65 8.93 -15.76
C ASP A 208 3.15 8.56 -15.71
N ALA A 209 2.70 7.85 -14.67
CA ALA A 209 1.32 7.41 -14.50
C ALA A 209 0.57 8.11 -13.36
N ILE A 210 1.20 9.06 -12.66
CA ILE A 210 0.59 9.74 -11.49
C ILE A 210 -0.35 10.86 -11.92
N ARG A 211 -0.02 11.57 -12.98
CA ARG A 211 -0.77 12.73 -13.45
C ARG A 211 -1.66 12.36 -14.63
N GLU A 212 -2.93 12.76 -14.55
CA GLU A 212 -3.94 12.46 -15.58
C GLU A 212 -3.90 13.44 -16.76
N ARG A 213 -3.54 14.71 -16.50
CA ARG A 213 -3.44 15.77 -17.51
C ARG A 213 -1.98 16.03 -17.86
N PRO A 214 -1.59 16.05 -19.15
CA PRO A 214 -0.22 16.35 -19.56
C PRO A 214 0.25 17.70 -19.01
N ASP A 215 1.49 17.76 -18.54
CA ASP A 215 2.18 18.98 -18.13
C ASP A 215 3.65 18.81 -18.50
N VAL A 216 4.09 19.56 -19.51
CA VAL A 216 5.45 19.45 -20.08
C VAL A 216 6.52 19.58 -19.01
N GLY A 217 6.33 20.45 -18.02
CA GLY A 217 7.31 20.64 -16.95
C GLY A 217 7.44 19.45 -16.01
N VAL A 218 6.32 18.74 -15.79
CA VAL A 218 6.32 17.48 -15.03
C VAL A 218 6.94 16.36 -15.84
N ASP A 219 6.59 16.25 -17.12
CA ASP A 219 7.07 15.19 -18.02
C ASP A 219 8.60 15.26 -18.14
N GLU A 220 9.15 16.45 -18.39
CA GLU A 220 10.60 16.67 -18.42
C GLU A 220 11.26 16.28 -17.09
N PHE A 221 10.69 16.64 -15.94
CA PHE A 221 11.26 16.21 -14.66
C PHE A 221 11.22 14.68 -14.49
N CYS A 222 10.14 14.03 -14.92
CA CYS A 222 9.98 12.58 -14.82
C CYS A 222 11.00 11.79 -15.67
N GLU A 223 11.44 12.35 -16.80
CA GLU A 223 12.49 11.75 -17.65
C GLU A 223 13.79 11.45 -16.90
N LEU A 224 14.13 12.26 -15.87
CA LEU A 224 15.32 12.08 -15.04
C LEU A 224 15.36 10.70 -14.36
N PHE A 225 14.21 10.05 -14.19
CA PHE A 225 14.04 8.79 -13.45
C PHE A 225 13.78 7.59 -14.36
N ALA A 226 13.51 7.81 -15.65
CA ALA A 226 13.01 6.79 -16.56
C ALA A 226 13.93 5.56 -16.66
N ALA A 227 15.24 5.78 -16.66
CA ALA A 227 16.26 4.71 -16.70
C ALA A 227 16.42 3.96 -15.37
N HIS A 228 15.95 4.53 -14.26
CA HIS A 228 16.28 4.08 -12.91
C HIS A 228 15.04 4.02 -12.00
N THR A 229 14.08 3.16 -12.38
CA THR A 229 12.92 2.85 -11.54
C THR A 229 13.12 1.52 -10.81
N ARG A 230 13.01 1.54 -9.48
CA ARG A 230 13.02 0.36 -8.61
C ARG A 230 11.60 0.07 -8.14
N ILE A 231 11.01 -1.00 -8.64
CA ILE A 231 9.70 -1.48 -8.18
C ILE A 231 9.92 -2.35 -6.93
N LEU A 232 9.28 -1.99 -5.82
CA LEU A 232 9.31 -2.76 -4.58
C LEU A 232 8.19 -3.79 -4.59
N GLY A 233 8.59 -5.06 -4.62
CA GLY A 233 7.68 -6.17 -4.34
C GLY A 233 7.58 -6.50 -2.84
N PRO A 234 6.71 -7.45 -2.48
CA PRO A 234 6.62 -7.98 -1.11
C PRO A 234 7.99 -8.54 -0.65
N LEU A 235 8.25 -8.47 0.66
CA LEU A 235 9.47 -9.02 1.26
C LEU A 235 9.67 -10.49 0.89
N HIS A 236 10.92 -10.88 0.73
CA HIS A 236 11.28 -12.29 0.65
C HIS A 236 10.99 -13.00 1.97
N HIS A 237 10.80 -14.32 1.93
CA HIS A 237 10.38 -15.12 3.08
C HIS A 237 11.24 -14.91 4.33
N ALA A 238 12.57 -14.84 4.17
CA ALA A 238 13.50 -14.60 5.28
C ALA A 238 13.30 -13.21 5.92
N ASP A 239 13.16 -12.17 5.09
CA ASP A 239 12.92 -10.79 5.55
C ASP A 239 11.54 -10.64 6.20
N ALA A 240 10.51 -11.31 5.66
CA ALA A 240 9.16 -11.33 6.22
C ALA A 240 9.13 -11.97 7.61
N ARG A 241 9.81 -13.11 7.79
CA ARG A 241 9.93 -13.77 9.10
C ARG A 241 10.69 -12.90 10.10
N ALA A 242 11.80 -12.29 9.69
CA ALA A 242 12.57 -11.37 10.53
C ALA A 242 11.78 -10.10 10.88
N PHE A 243 10.95 -9.60 9.96
CA PHE A 243 10.03 -8.49 10.21
C PHE A 243 9.03 -8.84 11.32
N LEU A 244 8.36 -10.00 11.22
CA LEU A 244 7.40 -10.42 12.23
C LEU A 244 8.05 -10.71 13.58
N ALA A 245 9.21 -11.36 13.60
CA ALA A 245 9.95 -11.62 14.85
C ALA A 245 10.25 -10.32 15.60
N ARG A 246 10.80 -9.31 14.91
CA ARG A 246 11.08 -7.98 15.48
C ARG A 246 9.80 -7.26 15.91
N LEU A 247 8.72 -7.39 15.15
CA LEU A 247 7.43 -6.80 15.51
C LEU A 247 6.89 -7.43 16.80
N SER A 248 7.00 -8.76 16.92
CA SER A 248 6.59 -9.54 18.08
C SER A 248 7.34 -9.10 19.33
N GLU A 249 8.68 -9.01 19.25
CA GLU A 249 9.54 -8.59 20.36
C GLU A 249 9.25 -7.14 20.78
N ARG A 250 9.24 -6.19 19.83
CA ARG A 250 9.06 -4.76 20.13
C ARG A 250 7.68 -4.42 20.69
N ARG A 251 6.66 -5.18 20.32
CA ARG A 251 5.27 -4.95 20.73
C ARG A 251 4.81 -5.89 21.84
N GLY A 252 5.68 -6.79 22.29
CA GLY A 252 5.34 -7.79 23.31
C GLY A 252 4.23 -8.75 22.88
N LEU A 253 4.20 -9.16 21.60
CA LEU A 253 3.22 -10.11 21.10
C LEU A 253 3.74 -11.55 21.36
N PRO A 254 2.96 -12.42 22.02
CA PRO A 254 3.40 -13.78 22.35
C PRO A 254 3.19 -14.75 21.18
N LEU A 255 3.83 -14.52 20.03
CA LEU A 255 3.68 -15.37 18.84
C LEU A 255 4.71 -16.51 18.83
N SER A 256 4.25 -17.74 18.62
CA SER A 256 5.12 -18.92 18.47
C SER A 256 5.81 -18.95 17.10
N HIS A 257 6.86 -19.76 16.96
CA HIS A 257 7.54 -19.92 15.67
C HIS A 257 6.58 -20.42 14.58
N ASP A 258 5.72 -21.40 14.88
CA ASP A 258 4.76 -21.95 13.92
C ASP A 258 3.73 -20.91 13.49
N CYS A 259 3.26 -20.09 14.44
CA CYS A 259 2.37 -18.97 14.14
C CYS A 259 3.04 -17.98 13.18
N LEU A 260 4.30 -17.61 13.41
CA LEU A 260 5.05 -16.73 12.50
C LEU A 260 5.16 -17.32 11.08
N THR A 261 5.42 -18.62 10.96
CA THR A 261 5.49 -19.32 9.67
C THR A 261 4.15 -19.29 8.94
N GLU A 262 3.06 -19.56 9.64
CA GLU A 262 1.71 -19.51 9.08
C GLU A 262 1.30 -18.08 8.67
N LEU A 263 1.65 -17.07 9.47
CA LEU A 263 1.40 -15.66 9.14
C LEU A 263 2.15 -15.23 7.87
N VAL A 264 3.40 -15.66 7.68
CA VAL A 264 4.15 -15.41 6.43
C VAL A 264 3.48 -16.11 5.24
N ARG A 265 2.97 -17.33 5.42
CA ARG A 265 2.23 -18.03 4.36
C ARG A 265 0.95 -17.28 3.96
N GLN A 266 0.21 -16.78 4.96
CA GLN A 266 -1.08 -16.12 4.77
C GLN A 266 -0.94 -14.70 4.19
N ALA A 267 -0.11 -13.86 4.82
CA ALA A 267 0.13 -12.46 4.42
C ALA A 267 1.14 -12.32 3.28
N GLY A 268 1.87 -13.39 2.96
CA GLY A 268 2.99 -13.34 2.04
C GLY A 268 4.13 -12.48 2.58
N GLY A 269 4.68 -11.63 1.73
CA GLY A 269 5.75 -10.70 2.08
C GLY A 269 5.30 -9.26 2.34
N HIS A 270 4.00 -8.96 2.33
CA HIS A 270 3.54 -7.57 2.39
C HIS A 270 3.58 -7.03 3.83
N PRO A 271 4.40 -6.01 4.16
CA PRO A 271 4.60 -5.57 5.55
C PRO A 271 3.31 -5.13 6.26
N GLY A 272 2.41 -4.45 5.56
CA GLY A 272 1.10 -4.08 6.11
C GLY A 272 0.23 -5.27 6.46
N LEU A 273 0.20 -6.29 5.60
CA LEU A 273 -0.58 -7.52 5.83
C LEU A 273 0.05 -8.36 6.93
N LEU A 274 1.39 -8.46 6.95
CA LEU A 274 2.15 -9.13 8.00
C LEU A 274 1.84 -8.51 9.37
N ALA A 275 1.89 -7.18 9.48
CA ALA A 275 1.59 -6.48 10.72
C ALA A 275 0.12 -6.67 11.15
N ALA A 276 -0.84 -6.46 10.24
CA ALA A 276 -2.27 -6.63 10.55
C ALA A 276 -2.59 -8.06 10.99
N SER A 277 -2.04 -9.06 10.29
CA SER A 277 -2.26 -10.47 10.60
C SER A 277 -1.64 -10.86 11.94
N ALA A 278 -0.46 -10.32 12.28
CA ALA A 278 0.18 -10.54 13.57
C ALA A 278 -0.62 -9.96 14.74
N TYR A 279 -1.19 -8.76 14.58
CA TYR A 279 -2.07 -8.16 15.59
C TYR A 279 -3.36 -8.97 15.79
N CYS A 280 -3.97 -9.43 14.69
CA CYS A 280 -5.12 -10.33 14.75
C CYS A 280 -4.79 -11.61 15.53
N ALA A 281 -3.72 -12.32 15.14
CA ALA A 281 -3.33 -13.57 15.80
C ALA A 281 -3.00 -13.40 17.29
N ALA A 282 -2.32 -12.31 17.67
CA ALA A 282 -1.99 -12.03 19.06
C ALA A 282 -3.23 -11.72 19.92
N ARG A 283 -4.23 -11.05 19.33
CA ARG A 283 -5.50 -10.77 19.99
C ARG A 283 -6.26 -12.06 20.30
N GLU A 284 -6.34 -12.97 19.33
CA GLU A 284 -6.99 -14.27 19.53
C GLU A 284 -6.30 -15.12 20.61
N LEU A 285 -4.96 -15.11 20.64
CA LEU A 285 -4.19 -15.77 21.70
C LEU A 285 -4.48 -15.23 23.10
N THR A 286 -4.75 -13.92 23.20
CA THR A 286 -5.05 -13.26 24.46
C THR A 286 -6.46 -13.60 24.94
N TYR A 287 -7.44 -13.65 24.03
CA TYR A 287 -8.84 -13.99 24.35
C TYR A 287 -9.05 -15.49 24.62
N ALA A 288 -8.29 -16.38 23.98
CA ALA A 288 -8.39 -17.82 24.16
C ALA A 288 -7.92 -18.34 25.53
N GLY A 289 -7.44 -17.47 26.42
CA GLY A 289 -7.24 -17.78 27.84
C GLY A 289 -6.35 -18.99 28.10
N GLY A 290 -5.07 -18.92 27.74
CA GLY A 290 -4.04 -19.82 28.29
C GLY A 290 -4.22 -21.33 28.08
N ARG A 291 -5.14 -21.78 27.20
CA ARG A 291 -5.20 -23.19 26.79
C ARG A 291 -4.05 -23.48 25.84
N GLY A 292 -2.90 -23.85 26.43
CA GLY A 292 -1.79 -24.59 25.82
C GLY A 292 -1.31 -24.12 24.45
N GLN A 293 -0.06 -23.67 24.38
CA GLN A 293 0.70 -23.37 23.15
C GLN A 293 0.86 -24.56 22.15
N SER A 294 0.06 -25.62 22.28
CA SER A 294 0.19 -26.87 21.52
C SER A 294 -1.17 -27.33 21.02
N GLN A 295 -1.67 -26.67 19.97
CA GLN A 295 -2.54 -27.21 18.89
C GLN A 295 -3.14 -26.04 18.11
N TYR A 296 -2.30 -25.34 17.35
CA TYR A 296 -2.80 -24.51 16.26
C TYR A 296 -3.27 -25.42 15.13
N SER A 297 -4.58 -25.51 14.91
CA SER A 297 -5.08 -25.97 13.60
C SER A 297 -5.08 -24.77 12.63
N PRO A 298 -4.72 -24.95 11.34
CA PRO A 298 -4.69 -23.86 10.36
C PRO A 298 -6.06 -23.21 10.06
N ASP A 299 -7.14 -23.95 10.24
CA ASP A 299 -8.48 -23.55 9.77
C ASP A 299 -9.12 -22.41 10.59
N PRO A 300 -9.07 -22.39 11.94
CA PRO A 300 -9.62 -21.28 12.73
C PRO A 300 -8.94 -19.94 12.44
N LEU A 301 -7.60 -19.90 12.38
CA LEU A 301 -6.85 -18.66 12.14
C LEU A 301 -7.15 -18.08 10.76
N THR A 302 -7.37 -18.93 9.76
CA THR A 302 -7.69 -18.49 8.39
C THR A 302 -9.01 -17.70 8.37
N LEU A 303 -10.06 -18.22 9.01
CA LEU A 303 -11.36 -17.55 9.08
C LEU A 303 -11.28 -16.22 9.85
N GLU A 304 -10.54 -16.19 10.96
CA GLU A 304 -10.34 -14.97 11.74
C GLU A 304 -9.60 -13.88 10.95
N LEU A 305 -8.53 -14.24 10.24
CA LEU A 305 -7.78 -13.32 9.39
C LEU A 305 -8.65 -12.76 8.26
N ASP A 306 -9.47 -13.60 7.64
CA ASP A 306 -10.38 -13.19 6.56
C ASP A 306 -11.51 -12.28 7.07
N ALA A 307 -11.88 -12.36 8.34
CA ALA A 307 -12.90 -11.53 8.98
C ALA A 307 -12.33 -10.24 9.61
N ASP A 308 -11.04 -10.20 9.96
CA ASP A 308 -10.45 -9.10 10.70
C ASP A 308 -10.50 -7.76 9.92
N PRO A 309 -11.04 -6.68 10.52
CA PRO A 309 -11.17 -5.39 9.85
C PRO A 309 -9.85 -4.77 9.39
N SER A 310 -8.76 -4.98 10.14
CA SER A 310 -7.45 -4.40 9.81
C SER A 310 -6.82 -5.16 8.65
N VAL A 311 -6.92 -6.49 8.64
CA VAL A 311 -6.45 -7.34 7.53
C VAL A 311 -7.23 -7.01 6.25
N ARG A 312 -8.55 -6.89 6.34
CA ARG A 312 -9.38 -6.46 5.20
C ARG A 312 -8.99 -5.08 4.70
N ALA A 313 -8.70 -4.13 5.59
CA ALA A 313 -8.33 -2.76 5.21
C ALA A 313 -7.04 -2.74 4.40
N GLU A 314 -6.06 -3.56 4.76
CA GLU A 314 -4.84 -3.72 3.98
C GLU A 314 -5.10 -4.39 2.61
N CYS A 315 -5.98 -5.39 2.55
CA CYS A 315 -6.39 -5.98 1.26
C CYS A 315 -7.10 -4.98 0.34
N ALA A 316 -7.99 -4.14 0.91
CA ALA A 316 -8.71 -3.12 0.16
C ALA A 316 -7.78 -2.03 -0.38
N LYS A 317 -6.76 -1.60 0.39
CA LYS A 317 -5.75 -0.67 -0.11
C LYS A 317 -5.06 -1.23 -1.35
N LEU A 318 -4.60 -2.48 -1.29
CA LEU A 318 -4.00 -3.15 -2.45
C LEU A 318 -4.95 -3.20 -3.65
N TRP A 319 -6.21 -3.57 -3.44
CA TRP A 319 -7.23 -3.65 -4.50
C TRP A 319 -7.53 -2.29 -5.14
N ASN A 320 -7.69 -1.25 -4.32
CA ASN A 320 -8.08 0.08 -4.77
C ASN A 320 -6.96 0.77 -5.57
N GLU A 321 -5.69 0.46 -5.30
CA GLU A 321 -4.54 0.99 -6.05
C GLU A 321 -4.31 0.35 -7.41
N LEU A 322 -4.92 -0.81 -7.67
CA LEU A 322 -4.77 -1.48 -8.97
C LEU A 322 -5.34 -0.63 -10.09
N THR A 323 -4.58 -0.53 -11.18
CA THR A 323 -5.05 0.09 -12.42
C THR A 323 -6.16 -0.78 -13.07
N PRO A 324 -6.96 -0.22 -14.00
CA PRO A 324 -7.93 -1.02 -14.74
C PRO A 324 -7.31 -2.20 -15.50
N SER A 325 -6.09 -2.07 -16.03
CA SER A 325 -5.38 -3.18 -16.68
C SER A 325 -4.95 -4.25 -15.68
N GLU A 326 -4.43 -3.87 -14.50
CA GLU A 326 -4.06 -4.80 -13.43
C GLU A 326 -5.26 -5.55 -12.89
N ARG A 327 -6.42 -4.89 -12.70
CA ARG A 327 -7.65 -5.56 -12.29
C ARG A 327 -8.11 -6.61 -13.31
N ARG A 328 -8.06 -6.27 -14.62
CA ARG A 328 -8.33 -7.25 -15.69
C ARG A 328 -7.33 -8.41 -15.67
N GLY A 329 -6.05 -8.13 -15.42
CA GLY A 329 -5.03 -9.18 -15.27
C GLY A 329 -5.32 -10.14 -14.11
N LEU A 330 -5.81 -9.65 -12.97
CA LEU A 330 -6.27 -10.53 -11.88
C LEU A 330 -7.51 -11.34 -12.27
N GLU A 331 -8.46 -10.73 -12.98
CA GLU A 331 -9.64 -11.45 -13.47
C GLU A 331 -9.24 -12.58 -14.43
N GLU A 332 -8.33 -12.32 -15.36
CA GLU A 332 -7.73 -13.32 -16.26
C GLU A 332 -7.07 -14.46 -15.47
N PHE A 333 -6.23 -14.12 -14.49
CA PHE A 333 -5.61 -15.08 -13.57
C PHE A 333 -6.64 -15.98 -12.86
N THR A 334 -7.76 -15.42 -12.40
CA THR A 334 -8.82 -16.19 -11.72
C THR A 334 -9.67 -17.04 -12.66
N GLN A 335 -9.72 -16.71 -13.96
CA GLN A 335 -10.61 -17.35 -14.92
C GLN A 335 -9.94 -18.48 -15.73
N SER A 336 -8.64 -18.42 -15.99
CA SER A 336 -8.00 -19.39 -16.91
C SER A 336 -6.48 -19.47 -16.75
N GLY A 337 -5.92 -20.68 -16.92
CA GLY A 337 -4.47 -20.95 -17.04
C GLY A 337 -3.90 -20.58 -18.41
N THR A 338 -4.12 -19.34 -18.87
CA THR A 338 -3.70 -18.87 -20.19
C THR A 338 -2.20 -18.57 -20.27
N SER A 339 -1.60 -18.91 -21.42
CA SER A 339 -0.17 -18.77 -21.73
C SER A 339 0.24 -17.38 -22.25
N SER A 340 -0.71 -16.53 -22.66
CA SER A 340 -0.44 -15.16 -23.11
C SER A 340 -0.57 -14.19 -21.93
N ARG A 341 0.52 -13.53 -21.56
CA ARG A 341 0.55 -12.55 -20.46
C ARG A 341 0.06 -11.20 -20.99
N SER A 342 -1.10 -10.75 -20.50
CA SER A 342 -1.56 -9.37 -20.74
C SER A 342 -0.64 -8.37 -20.05
N ASP A 343 -0.70 -7.10 -20.48
CA ASP A 343 0.03 -6.00 -19.83
C ASP A 343 -0.33 -5.90 -18.33
N GLY A 344 -1.58 -6.21 -17.97
CA GLY A 344 -2.05 -6.26 -16.60
C GLY A 344 -1.36 -7.36 -15.78
N LEU A 345 -1.27 -8.57 -16.32
CA LEU A 345 -0.54 -9.68 -15.68
C LEU A 345 0.95 -9.36 -15.52
N GLN A 346 1.56 -8.76 -16.54
CA GLN A 346 2.96 -8.36 -16.51
C GLN A 346 3.21 -7.29 -15.43
N ALA A 347 2.36 -6.27 -15.32
CA ALA A 347 2.47 -5.26 -14.28
C ALA A 347 2.35 -5.83 -12.86
N LEU A 348 1.44 -6.80 -12.66
CA LEU A 348 1.29 -7.50 -11.37
C LEU A 348 2.51 -8.36 -11.01
N LEU A 349 3.14 -9.00 -12.01
CA LEU A 349 4.40 -9.74 -11.85
C LEU A 349 5.55 -8.82 -11.46
N GLU A 350 5.67 -7.67 -12.12
CA GLU A 350 6.70 -6.65 -11.82
C GLU A 350 6.54 -6.07 -10.42
N LYS A 351 5.30 -5.84 -9.97
CA LYS A 351 4.98 -5.45 -8.59
C LYS A 351 5.15 -6.59 -7.58
N GLY A 352 5.38 -7.82 -8.05
CA GLY A 352 5.48 -9.02 -7.21
C GLY A 352 4.18 -9.40 -6.50
N LEU A 353 3.03 -8.91 -6.98
CA LEU A 353 1.70 -9.29 -6.52
C LEU A 353 1.26 -10.63 -7.11
N LEU A 354 1.79 -10.96 -8.29
CA LEU A 354 1.82 -12.31 -8.85
C LEU A 354 3.26 -12.82 -8.89
N ARG A 355 3.44 -14.13 -8.83
CA ARG A 355 4.74 -14.82 -8.87
C ARG A 355 4.66 -16.03 -9.78
N GLU A 356 5.78 -16.37 -10.41
CA GLU A 356 5.92 -17.62 -11.16
C GLU A 356 6.24 -18.76 -10.20
N ARG A 357 5.47 -19.86 -10.28
CA ARG A 357 5.74 -21.10 -9.54
C ARG A 357 5.59 -22.30 -10.47
N GLY A 358 6.71 -22.93 -10.80
CA GLY A 358 6.75 -24.00 -11.80
C GLY A 358 6.28 -23.48 -13.16
N ALA A 359 5.24 -24.12 -13.73
CA ALA A 359 4.62 -23.69 -14.98
C ALA A 359 3.45 -22.70 -14.81
N GLY A 360 3.10 -22.35 -13.56
CA GLY A 360 1.93 -21.54 -13.25
C GLY A 360 2.24 -20.19 -12.61
N LEU A 361 1.19 -19.40 -12.40
CA LEU A 361 1.21 -18.18 -11.61
C LEU A 361 0.59 -18.43 -10.24
N GLU A 362 1.08 -17.75 -9.22
CA GLU A 362 0.47 -17.71 -7.90
C GLU A 362 0.37 -16.28 -7.38
N VAL A 363 -0.63 -16.02 -6.54
CA VAL A 363 -0.75 -14.75 -5.81
C VAL A 363 0.25 -14.75 -4.67
N PHE A 364 0.87 -13.60 -4.39
CA PHE A 364 1.90 -13.50 -3.36
C PHE A 364 1.41 -13.81 -1.92
N SER A 365 0.10 -13.76 -1.67
CA SER A 365 -0.56 -13.88 -0.37
C SER A 365 -1.87 -14.66 -0.50
N GLU A 366 -2.09 -15.63 0.39
CA GLU A 366 -3.32 -16.42 0.44
C GLU A 366 -4.53 -15.62 0.94
N ILE A 367 -4.35 -14.75 1.94
CA ILE A 367 -5.42 -13.85 2.40
C ILE A 367 -5.86 -12.95 1.25
N TRP A 368 -4.90 -12.32 0.55
CA TRP A 368 -5.24 -11.42 -0.54
C TRP A 368 -5.85 -12.16 -1.72
N ARG A 369 -5.40 -13.39 -2.01
CA ARG A 369 -6.04 -14.28 -2.99
C ARG A 369 -7.52 -14.51 -2.65
N ARG A 370 -7.84 -14.89 -1.41
CA ARG A 370 -9.23 -15.08 -0.97
C ARG A 370 -10.03 -13.79 -1.03
N TYR A 371 -9.44 -12.64 -0.68
CA TYR A 371 -10.07 -11.32 -0.84
C TYR A 371 -10.40 -11.00 -2.30
N VAL A 372 -9.46 -11.23 -3.22
CA VAL A 372 -9.64 -11.01 -4.67
C VAL A 372 -10.72 -11.93 -5.23
N LEU A 373 -10.69 -13.22 -4.86
CA LEU A 373 -11.73 -14.18 -5.25
C LEU A 373 -13.10 -13.74 -4.75
N TRP A 374 -13.19 -13.31 -3.49
CA TRP A 374 -14.43 -12.80 -2.91
C TRP A 374 -14.95 -11.55 -3.64
N LYS A 375 -14.07 -10.58 -3.95
CA LYS A 375 -14.40 -9.39 -4.74
C LYS A 375 -14.87 -9.74 -6.15
N TYR A 376 -14.24 -10.73 -6.78
CA TYR A 376 -14.59 -11.19 -8.11
C TYR A 376 -15.92 -11.95 -8.13
N GLU A 377 -16.10 -12.89 -7.21
CA GLU A 377 -17.36 -13.63 -7.05
C GLU A 377 -18.55 -12.71 -6.79
N ALA A 378 -18.39 -11.68 -5.95
CA ALA A 378 -19.45 -10.70 -5.70
C ALA A 378 -19.91 -9.97 -6.98
N ARG A 379 -19.04 -9.87 -7.99
CA ARG A 379 -19.29 -9.20 -9.26
C ARG A 379 -19.65 -10.14 -10.40
N ARG A 380 -19.59 -11.46 -10.20
CA ARG A 380 -19.97 -12.42 -11.25
C ARG A 380 -21.49 -12.35 -11.48
N PRO A 381 -21.96 -12.16 -12.73
CA PRO A 381 -23.39 -12.16 -13.06
C PRO A 381 -24.09 -13.48 -12.69
N THR A 382 -23.34 -14.58 -12.59
CA THR A 382 -23.84 -15.90 -12.19
C THR A 382 -23.83 -16.13 -10.68
N SER A 383 -23.30 -15.20 -9.89
CA SER A 383 -23.34 -15.32 -8.43
C SER A 383 -24.79 -15.26 -7.96
N LYS A 384 -25.12 -16.03 -6.92
CA LYS A 384 -26.44 -16.01 -6.28
C LYS A 384 -26.31 -15.44 -4.85
N GLY A 385 -27.41 -14.85 -4.38
CA GLY A 385 -27.55 -14.35 -3.02
C GLY A 385 -26.99 -12.95 -2.79
N VAL A 386 -27.05 -12.54 -1.51
CA VAL A 386 -26.63 -11.22 -1.05
C VAL A 386 -25.18 -11.27 -0.58
N ARG A 387 -24.36 -10.34 -1.08
CA ARG A 387 -22.95 -10.16 -0.67
C ARG A 387 -22.73 -8.71 -0.28
N MET A 388 -22.02 -8.47 0.82
CA MET A 388 -21.74 -7.13 1.33
C MET A 388 -20.25 -6.90 1.50
N ASP A 389 -19.76 -5.78 0.98
CA ASP A 389 -18.47 -5.22 1.34
C ASP A 389 -18.65 -4.14 2.41
N VAL A 390 -18.30 -4.49 3.64
CA VAL A 390 -18.44 -3.58 4.78
C VAL A 390 -17.56 -2.33 4.65
N GLN A 391 -16.43 -2.40 3.92
CA GLN A 391 -15.47 -1.31 3.83
C GLN A 391 -15.85 -0.26 2.79
N THR A 392 -16.38 -0.71 1.66
CA THR A 392 -16.88 0.15 0.58
C THR A 392 -18.36 0.46 0.71
N SER A 393 -19.06 -0.21 1.64
CA SER A 393 -20.52 -0.19 1.77
C SER A 393 -21.26 -0.66 0.51
N GLU A 394 -20.57 -1.35 -0.39
CA GLU A 394 -21.15 -1.93 -1.58
C GLU A 394 -21.93 -3.20 -1.22
N VAL A 395 -23.13 -3.34 -1.79
CA VAL A 395 -23.98 -4.52 -1.63
C VAL A 395 -24.31 -5.06 -3.01
N TRP A 396 -24.14 -6.36 -3.21
CA TRP A 396 -24.51 -7.04 -4.46
C TRP A 396 -25.58 -8.09 -4.19
N VAL A 397 -26.53 -8.17 -5.11
CA VAL A 397 -27.56 -9.20 -5.14
C VAL A 397 -27.49 -9.88 -6.50
N ASN A 398 -27.24 -11.19 -6.50
CA ASN A 398 -27.11 -11.98 -7.72
C ASN A 398 -26.12 -11.36 -8.74
N GLY A 399 -24.98 -10.86 -8.25
CA GLY A 399 -23.95 -10.20 -9.07
C GLY A 399 -24.25 -8.77 -9.50
N ARG A 400 -25.43 -8.23 -9.15
CA ARG A 400 -25.82 -6.83 -9.47
C ARG A 400 -25.57 -5.93 -8.27
N LEU A 401 -24.84 -4.83 -8.49
CA LEU A 401 -24.63 -3.81 -7.46
C LEU A 401 -25.97 -3.15 -7.12
N VAL A 402 -26.32 -3.13 -5.83
CA VAL A 402 -27.44 -2.35 -5.29
C VAL A 402 -26.97 -0.89 -5.23
N PRO A 403 -27.54 0.02 -6.05
CA PRO A 403 -26.99 1.36 -6.24
C PRO A 403 -27.10 2.24 -4.99
N TYR A 404 -28.08 1.97 -4.12
CA TYR A 404 -28.26 2.73 -2.88
C TYR A 404 -29.05 1.91 -1.84
N LEU A 405 -28.55 1.92 -0.60
CA LEU A 405 -29.26 1.54 0.61
C LEU A 405 -29.25 2.72 1.58
N ALA A 406 -30.40 3.04 2.16
CA ALA A 406 -30.45 4.07 3.19
C ALA A 406 -29.63 3.62 4.43
N PRO A 407 -29.09 4.54 5.25
CA PRO A 407 -28.20 4.19 6.37
C PRO A 407 -28.78 3.14 7.33
N LEU A 408 -30.09 3.20 7.62
CA LEU A 408 -30.76 2.21 8.47
C LEU A 408 -30.96 0.87 7.77
N GLU A 409 -31.23 0.85 6.47
CA GLU A 409 -31.36 -0.39 5.67
C GLU A 409 -30.00 -1.10 5.61
N TYR A 410 -28.95 -0.33 5.39
CA TYR A 410 -27.57 -0.82 5.39
C TYR A 410 -27.17 -1.37 6.76
N ARG A 411 -27.44 -0.65 7.87
CA ARG A 411 -27.19 -1.16 9.23
C ARG A 411 -27.95 -2.45 9.53
N LEU A 412 -29.24 -2.50 9.19
CA LEU A 412 -30.04 -3.71 9.33
C LEU A 412 -29.38 -4.88 8.58
N LEU A 413 -29.03 -4.66 7.31
CA LEU A 413 -28.41 -5.70 6.49
C LEU A 413 -27.05 -6.10 7.06
N MET A 414 -26.21 -5.16 7.53
CA MET A 414 -24.93 -5.47 8.19
C MET A 414 -25.10 -6.38 9.41
N VAL A 415 -26.12 -6.12 10.24
CA VAL A 415 -26.39 -6.93 11.45
C VAL A 415 -26.77 -8.35 11.06
N LEU A 416 -27.66 -8.50 10.06
CA LEU A 416 -28.06 -9.82 9.57
C LEU A 416 -26.90 -10.54 8.85
N TYR A 417 -26.08 -9.81 8.11
CA TYR A 417 -24.94 -10.34 7.36
C TYR A 417 -23.80 -10.80 8.28
N GLY A 418 -23.53 -10.07 9.36
CA GLY A 418 -22.57 -10.48 10.40
C GLY A 418 -22.99 -11.75 11.16
N ARG A 419 -24.25 -12.19 10.98
CA ARG A 419 -24.86 -13.36 11.60
C ARG A 419 -25.53 -14.24 10.54
N LEU A 420 -24.90 -14.33 9.36
CA LEU A 420 -25.42 -15.04 8.19
C LEU A 420 -25.97 -16.43 8.55
N GLY A 421 -27.17 -16.76 8.06
CA GLY A 421 -27.80 -18.05 8.32
C GLY A 421 -28.35 -18.25 9.74
N THR A 422 -28.12 -17.32 10.67
CA THR A 422 -28.67 -17.36 12.03
C THR A 422 -29.80 -16.36 12.22
N VAL A 423 -30.67 -16.62 13.20
CA VAL A 423 -31.80 -15.74 13.51
C VAL A 423 -31.30 -14.61 14.41
N CYS A 424 -31.43 -13.37 13.94
CA CYS A 424 -31.27 -12.18 14.76
C CYS A 424 -32.62 -11.80 15.35
N THR A 425 -32.69 -11.65 16.67
CA THR A 425 -33.94 -11.27 17.34
C THR A 425 -34.34 -9.84 17.00
N LYS A 426 -35.64 -9.53 17.11
CA LYS A 426 -36.13 -8.15 16.89
C LYS A 426 -35.39 -7.13 17.76
N GLN A 427 -35.12 -7.48 19.01
CA GLN A 427 -34.41 -6.62 19.95
C GLN A 427 -32.96 -6.37 19.51
N GLU A 428 -32.20 -7.40 19.17
CA GLU A 428 -30.82 -7.26 18.70
C GLU A 428 -30.71 -6.41 17.44
N ILE A 429 -31.66 -6.56 16.52
CA ILE A 429 -31.72 -5.76 15.30
C ILE A 429 -32.01 -4.29 15.62
N VAL A 430 -32.98 -4.02 16.50
CA VAL A 430 -33.34 -2.65 16.88
C VAL A 430 -32.19 -1.96 17.58
N GLU A 431 -31.57 -2.62 18.57
CA GLU A 431 -30.42 -2.08 19.30
C GLU A 431 -29.25 -1.78 18.36
N ALA A 432 -28.95 -2.66 17.41
CA ALA A 432 -27.83 -2.48 16.50
C ALA A 432 -28.12 -1.47 15.38
N ALA A 433 -29.36 -1.34 14.89
CA ALA A 433 -29.71 -0.40 13.84
C ALA A 433 -29.94 1.03 14.36
N TYR A 434 -30.63 1.16 15.51
CA TYR A 434 -31.10 2.44 16.07
C TYR A 434 -30.33 2.92 17.31
N GLY A 435 -29.56 2.06 17.98
CA GLY A 435 -28.83 2.38 19.22
C GLY A 435 -29.58 2.01 20.50
N ARG A 436 -28.86 1.96 21.64
CA ARG A 436 -29.40 1.48 22.95
C ARG A 436 -30.49 2.36 23.55
N ASP A 437 -30.53 3.63 23.17
CA ASP A 437 -31.51 4.60 23.72
C ASP A 437 -32.86 4.54 23.00
N TYR A 438 -32.99 3.69 21.96
CA TYR A 438 -34.25 3.47 21.28
C TYR A 438 -35.14 2.57 22.13
N MET A 439 -36.07 3.18 22.88
CA MET A 439 -37.07 2.46 23.67
C MET A 439 -37.90 1.54 22.76
N ALA A 440 -37.75 0.23 22.94
CA ALA A 440 -38.44 -0.80 22.19
C ALA A 440 -39.95 -0.79 22.54
N GLY A 441 -40.71 0.01 21.78
CA GLY A 441 -42.17 0.06 21.86
C GLY A 441 -42.89 -0.39 20.58
N ASP A 442 -42.23 -0.38 19.41
CA ASP A 442 -42.96 -0.50 18.14
C ASP A 442 -42.34 -1.48 17.12
N ASP A 443 -42.90 -2.69 17.09
CA ASP A 443 -42.83 -3.68 16.00
C ASP A 443 -43.05 -3.07 14.58
N PRO A 444 -43.91 -2.04 14.38
CA PRO A 444 -44.15 -1.44 13.06
C PRO A 444 -42.93 -0.74 12.42
N ALA A 445 -42.05 -0.11 13.21
CA ALA A 445 -40.89 0.59 12.65
C ALA A 445 -39.87 -0.37 12.05
N LEU A 446 -39.59 -1.47 12.78
CA LEU A 446 -38.74 -2.55 12.29
C LEU A 446 -39.36 -3.24 11.07
N GLN A 447 -40.66 -3.51 11.07
CA GLN A 447 -41.34 -4.10 9.91
C GLN A 447 -41.25 -3.20 8.67
N ARG A 448 -41.42 -1.88 8.82
CA ARG A 448 -41.21 -0.92 7.72
C ARG A 448 -39.77 -0.93 7.23
N LEU A 449 -38.79 -0.98 8.14
CA LEU A 449 -37.37 -1.04 7.77
C LEU A 449 -37.04 -2.31 6.99
N VAL A 450 -37.50 -3.48 7.46
CA VAL A 450 -37.30 -4.76 6.76
C VAL A 450 -37.99 -4.76 5.40
N ARG A 451 -39.20 -4.23 5.30
CA ARG A 451 -39.90 -4.09 4.03
C ARG A 451 -39.09 -3.25 3.03
N ARG A 452 -38.60 -2.08 3.45
CA ARG A 452 -37.77 -1.22 2.58
C ARG A 452 -36.48 -1.91 2.16
N LEU A 453 -35.84 -2.63 3.07
CA LEU A 453 -34.66 -3.42 2.72
C LEU A 453 -35.00 -4.47 1.65
N ARG A 454 -36.10 -5.22 1.82
CA ARG A 454 -36.56 -6.20 0.82
C ARG A 454 -36.87 -5.58 -0.53
N GLU A 455 -37.48 -4.38 -0.56
CA GLU A 455 -37.71 -3.61 -1.79
C GLU A 455 -36.41 -3.26 -2.54
N ARG A 456 -35.25 -3.32 -1.89
CA ARG A 456 -33.94 -3.06 -2.50
C ARG A 456 -33.17 -4.30 -2.91
N ILE A 457 -33.39 -5.44 -2.26
CA ILE A 457 -32.54 -6.62 -2.40
C ILE A 457 -33.28 -7.90 -2.84
N GLU A 458 -34.61 -7.91 -2.83
CA GLU A 458 -35.42 -9.05 -3.27
C GLU A 458 -36.03 -8.74 -4.64
N ASP A 459 -36.19 -9.77 -5.48
CA ASP A 459 -36.94 -9.62 -6.73
C ASP A 459 -38.44 -9.40 -6.45
N ASP A 460 -39.00 -10.10 -5.45
CA ASP A 460 -40.36 -9.91 -4.93
C ASP A 460 -40.34 -9.74 -3.40
N PRO A 461 -40.50 -8.51 -2.87
CA PRO A 461 -40.48 -8.24 -1.44
C PRO A 461 -41.57 -8.96 -0.62
N SER A 462 -42.66 -9.37 -1.28
CA SER A 462 -43.76 -10.12 -0.65
C SER A 462 -43.45 -11.62 -0.53
N ARG A 463 -42.48 -12.12 -1.32
CA ARG A 463 -42.02 -13.50 -1.34
C ARG A 463 -40.50 -13.56 -1.16
N PRO A 464 -39.97 -13.08 -0.02
CA PRO A 464 -38.54 -12.91 0.18
C PRO A 464 -37.78 -14.24 0.06
N GLU A 465 -36.59 -14.18 -0.53
CA GLU A 465 -35.64 -15.29 -0.65
C GLU A 465 -34.41 -15.09 0.23
N TYR A 466 -34.05 -13.84 0.53
CA TYR A 466 -32.84 -13.53 1.30
C TYR A 466 -33.13 -13.17 2.75
N VAL A 467 -33.99 -12.18 3.01
CA VAL A 467 -34.33 -11.75 4.37
C VAL A 467 -35.61 -12.45 4.80
N LEU A 468 -35.47 -13.57 5.50
CA LEU A 468 -36.59 -14.39 5.95
C LEU A 468 -37.12 -13.93 7.31
N SER A 469 -38.44 -13.96 7.46
CA SER A 469 -39.13 -13.71 8.73
C SER A 469 -39.25 -15.01 9.53
N VAL A 470 -38.73 -15.02 10.75
CA VAL A 470 -38.89 -16.14 11.69
C VAL A 470 -39.95 -15.76 12.72
N ARG A 471 -41.14 -16.34 12.56
CA ARG A 471 -42.34 -15.97 13.32
C ARG A 471 -42.08 -16.03 14.83
N GLY A 472 -42.33 -14.92 15.52
CA GLY A 472 -42.16 -14.81 16.98
C GLY A 472 -40.74 -14.49 17.45
N TYR A 473 -39.73 -14.54 16.57
CA TYR A 473 -38.32 -14.38 16.99
C TYR A 473 -37.64 -13.17 16.33
N GLY A 474 -37.69 -13.07 15.00
CA GLY A 474 -36.97 -12.01 14.29
C GLY A 474 -36.74 -12.31 12.82
N TYR A 475 -35.52 -12.04 12.35
CA TYR A 475 -35.18 -12.13 10.92
C TYR A 475 -33.83 -12.84 10.72
N ARG A 476 -33.69 -13.49 9.57
CA ARG A 476 -32.47 -14.20 9.17
C ARG A 476 -32.12 -13.83 7.73
N LEU A 477 -30.83 -13.61 7.45
CA LEU A 477 -30.33 -13.50 6.08
C LEU A 477 -29.84 -14.88 5.59
N VAL A 478 -30.31 -15.31 4.43
CA VAL A 478 -29.87 -16.56 3.77
C VAL A 478 -28.51 -16.33 3.09
N GLY A 479 -27.61 -17.29 3.24
CA GLY A 479 -26.26 -17.20 2.69
C GLY A 479 -26.22 -17.29 1.15
N PRO A 480 -25.11 -16.83 0.52
CA PRO A 480 -24.95 -16.75 -0.94
C PRO A 480 -25.27 -18.04 -1.70
N ASP A 481 -25.03 -19.21 -1.09
CA ASP A 481 -25.18 -20.53 -1.72
C ASP A 481 -26.40 -21.33 -1.22
N GLN A 482 -27.26 -20.75 -0.37
CA GLN A 482 -28.36 -21.48 0.28
C GLN A 482 -29.78 -21.04 -0.16
N GLY A 483 -29.89 -20.05 -1.04
CA GLY A 483 -31.15 -19.40 -1.42
C GLY A 483 -32.22 -20.33 -2.02
N SER A 484 -31.83 -21.44 -2.66
CA SER A 484 -32.76 -22.37 -3.31
C SER A 484 -33.09 -23.65 -2.52
N ASP A 485 -32.27 -24.05 -1.55
CA ASP A 485 -32.39 -25.37 -0.88
C ASP A 485 -33.24 -25.33 0.40
N LEU A 486 -33.32 -24.19 1.09
CA LEU A 486 -34.03 -24.09 2.37
C LEU A 486 -35.57 -24.17 2.25
N ARG A 487 -36.16 -23.79 1.10
CA ARG A 487 -37.60 -23.94 0.86
C ARG A 487 -38.07 -25.40 0.83
N ARG A 488 -37.19 -26.37 0.51
CA ARG A 488 -37.57 -27.79 0.56
C ARG A 488 -37.72 -28.31 2.00
N GLN A 489 -37.01 -27.72 2.96
CA GLN A 489 -37.05 -28.21 4.35
C GLN A 489 -38.17 -27.56 5.18
N GLU A 490 -38.51 -26.29 4.94
CA GLU A 490 -39.56 -25.59 5.70
C GLU A 490 -41.00 -25.87 5.21
N LEU A 491 -41.19 -26.36 3.98
CA LEU A 491 -42.51 -26.81 3.48
C LEU A 491 -42.85 -28.27 3.86
N THR A 492 -41.94 -28.97 4.55
CA THR A 492 -42.11 -30.36 4.98
C THR A 492 -42.20 -30.52 6.50
N ARG A 493 -42.47 -29.43 7.24
CA ARG A 493 -42.69 -29.45 8.70
C ARG A 493 -43.93 -28.68 9.12
#